data_AF-A0A4D5RBS5-F1
#
_entry.id   AF-A0A4D5RBS5-F1
#
_cell.length_a   1.000
_cell.length_b   1.000
_cell.length_c   1.000
_cell.angle_alpha   90.00
_cell.angle_beta   90.00
_cell.angle_gamma   90.00
#
_symmetry.space_group_name_H-M   'P 1'
#
loop_
_entity.id
_entity.type
_entity.pdbx_description
1 polymer ?
#
loop_
_entity_poly.entity_id
_entity_poly.type
_entity_poly.pdbx_seq_one_letter_code
_entity_poly.pdbx_strand_id
1 'polypeptide(L)'
;MCTLFLLALLSLAVGAEDQQSPPPASQCSSDELSEGSALSCGCSSLKRGERDPEAEETPTELVPDEPGDEPGGAPTARTDQMVLIRGGEFSMGTDKPVFVADGEAPTRRVAVSDFYMDVHEVSNAEFERFVKETAHKTEAETFGDSFVLDSAISEETKRGITQAVAAAPWWLPVKGANWRHPEGPDSSIRHRMDHPVVHVSWNDAVAFCHWAGKRLPTEAEWEYACRSGLHDRLFPWGNKWAPGGEARANIWEGQFPGVNTAEDGFPGTAPVTAFPPSKFGLKNIIGNVWEWTSDWWATQHSREFQTNPKGPETGTDKVKKGGSFMCHQSYCYRYRCAARSQNTPDTSAYNVGIRCASDQLPKGGAAPSRTEL
;
A
#
# COMPACT_ATOMS: atom_id res chain seq x y z
N MET A 1 78.16 15.34 32.93
CA MET A 1 77.09 16.35 32.98
C MET A 1 76.85 16.84 31.56
N CYS A 2 75.58 16.91 31.13
CA CYS A 2 75.10 17.31 29.80
C CYS A 2 75.38 16.37 28.61
N THR A 3 74.54 15.34 28.51
CA THR A 3 73.98 14.79 27.25
C THR A 3 73.10 15.85 26.54
N LEU A 4 72.86 15.92 25.23
CA LEU A 4 73.10 15.02 24.10
C LEU A 4 73.00 15.84 22.78
N PHE A 5 73.62 15.30 21.73
CA PHE A 5 73.92 15.86 20.40
C PHE A 5 72.75 15.86 19.40
N LEU A 6 72.83 16.77 18.40
CA LEU A 6 72.15 16.70 17.09
C LEU A 6 72.48 15.40 16.34
N LEU A 7 71.51 14.80 15.61
CA LEU A 7 71.55 14.58 14.15
C LEU A 7 70.43 13.63 13.63
N ALA A 8 69.79 14.09 12.55
CA ALA A 8 69.22 13.39 11.39
C ALA A 8 68.50 12.03 11.55
N LEU A 9 67.23 11.99 11.13
CA LEU A 9 66.57 10.77 10.66
C LEU A 9 65.79 11.05 9.36
N LEU A 10 66.14 10.28 8.33
CA LEU A 10 65.52 10.19 7.02
C LEU A 10 64.06 9.72 7.10
N SER A 11 63.20 10.36 6.31
CA SER A 11 61.85 9.90 6.00
C SER A 11 61.87 8.66 5.09
N LEU A 12 61.12 7.63 5.47
CA LEU A 12 60.63 6.58 4.57
C LEU A 12 59.10 6.57 4.65
N ALA A 13 58.48 6.79 3.49
CA ALA A 13 57.05 6.85 3.27
C ALA A 13 56.54 5.50 2.77
N VAL A 14 55.49 4.98 3.42
CA VAL A 14 54.44 4.07 2.92
C VAL A 14 53.24 4.42 3.80
N GLY A 15 52.13 5.00 3.34
CA GLY A 15 51.30 4.58 2.22
C GLY A 15 50.01 4.01 2.82
N ALA A 16 49.11 4.89 3.26
CA ALA A 16 47.75 4.53 3.68
C ALA A 16 46.78 5.36 2.83
N GLU A 17 46.00 4.67 1.99
CA GLU A 17 44.94 5.25 1.17
C GLU A 17 43.76 5.65 2.05
N ASP A 18 43.47 6.95 2.07
CA ASP A 18 42.28 7.54 2.69
C ASP A 18 41.19 7.62 1.62
N GLN A 19 40.04 6.97 1.85
CA GLN A 19 38.90 7.04 0.94
C GLN A 19 38.22 8.40 1.05
N GLN A 20 38.27 9.12 -0.07
CA GLN A 20 37.72 10.45 -0.32
C GLN A 20 36.18 10.49 -0.13
N SER A 21 35.72 11.38 0.74
CA SER A 21 34.33 11.85 0.82
C SER A 21 33.94 12.60 -0.47
N PRO A 22 32.71 12.44 -1.00
CA PRO A 22 32.24 13.23 -2.15
C PRO A 22 31.92 14.69 -1.72
N PRO A 23 32.06 15.67 -2.64
CA PRO A 23 31.93 17.09 -2.32
C PRO A 23 30.46 17.51 -2.10
N PRO A 24 30.21 18.61 -1.36
CA PRO A 24 28.86 19.11 -1.13
C PRO A 24 28.25 19.65 -2.42
N ALA A 25 26.98 19.33 -2.66
CA ALA A 25 26.19 19.87 -3.75
C ALA A 25 26.13 21.41 -3.67
N SER A 26 26.40 22.04 -4.82
CA SER A 26 26.44 23.49 -5.00
C SER A 26 25.12 24.16 -4.63
N GLN A 27 25.21 25.23 -3.84
CA GLN A 27 24.15 26.19 -3.63
C GLN A 27 23.77 26.86 -4.96
N CYS A 28 22.52 26.70 -5.41
CA CYS A 28 21.91 27.61 -6.37
C CYS A 28 21.19 28.70 -5.58
N SER A 29 21.65 29.94 -5.75
CA SER A 29 21.03 31.15 -5.23
C SER A 29 19.61 31.32 -5.76
N SER A 30 18.80 31.92 -4.89
CA SER A 30 17.47 32.49 -5.12
C SER A 30 17.42 33.37 -6.37
N ASP A 31 16.46 33.12 -7.25
CA ASP A 31 15.43 34.10 -7.60
C ASP A 31 14.26 33.40 -8.32
N GLU A 32 13.05 33.73 -7.85
CA GLU A 32 11.72 33.53 -8.45
C GLU A 32 11.36 32.14 -9.01
N LEU A 33 10.56 31.35 -8.27
CA LEU A 33 9.46 30.56 -8.84
C LEU A 33 8.45 30.19 -7.74
N SER A 34 7.18 30.39 -8.05
CA SER A 34 6.00 30.32 -7.19
C SER A 34 5.66 28.92 -6.68
N GLU A 35 5.19 28.89 -5.43
CA GLU A 35 4.37 27.90 -4.71
C GLU A 35 4.05 26.53 -5.36
N GLY A 36 4.49 25.45 -4.69
CA GLY A 36 3.56 24.37 -4.32
C GLY A 36 3.55 23.06 -5.13
N SER A 37 4.70 22.48 -5.50
CA SER A 37 4.76 21.10 -6.02
C SER A 37 5.19 20.11 -4.93
N ALA A 38 4.22 19.58 -4.18
CA ALA A 38 4.46 18.42 -3.31
C ALA A 38 4.68 17.16 -4.18
N LEU A 39 5.80 16.46 -3.98
CA LEU A 39 6.09 15.17 -4.61
C LEU A 39 5.09 14.11 -4.12
N SER A 40 3.94 14.02 -4.79
CA SER A 40 2.97 12.95 -4.60
C SER A 40 3.51 11.67 -5.24
N CYS A 41 3.62 10.62 -4.44
CA CYS A 41 4.06 9.28 -4.85
C CYS A 41 2.94 8.48 -5.56
N GLY A 42 1.83 9.13 -5.93
CA GLY A 42 0.60 8.47 -6.38
C GLY A 42 0.11 8.90 -7.76
N CYS A 43 -0.69 8.02 -8.38
CA CYS A 43 -1.37 8.18 -9.66
C CYS A 43 -2.37 9.35 -9.74
N SER A 44 -2.37 10.25 -8.76
CA SER A 44 -3.39 11.27 -8.52
C SER A 44 -3.37 12.43 -9.53
N SER A 45 -2.34 12.51 -10.39
CA SER A 45 -2.11 13.67 -11.27
C SER A 45 -2.62 13.50 -12.70
N LEU A 46 -3.13 12.33 -13.09
CA LEU A 46 -3.86 12.16 -14.34
C LEU A 46 -5.36 12.22 -14.05
N LYS A 47 -6.02 13.32 -14.45
CA LYS A 47 -7.48 13.34 -14.56
C LYS A 47 -7.86 12.27 -15.58
N ARG A 48 -8.51 11.19 -15.15
CA ARG A 48 -9.15 10.25 -16.07
C ARG A 48 -10.18 11.05 -16.88
N GLY A 49 -10.12 10.94 -18.20
CA GLY A 49 -11.00 11.69 -19.09
C GLY A 49 -12.47 11.42 -18.80
N GLU A 50 -13.33 12.41 -19.03
CA GLU A 50 -14.77 12.17 -19.04
C GLU A 50 -15.12 11.17 -20.16
N ARG A 51 -16.14 10.34 -19.89
CA ARG A 51 -16.76 9.36 -20.79
C ARG A 51 -16.58 9.74 -22.27
N ASP A 52 -15.91 8.90 -23.04
CA ASP A 52 -16.04 8.92 -24.51
C ASP A 52 -17.49 8.58 -24.88
N PRO A 53 -18.25 9.48 -25.54
CA PRO A 53 -19.62 9.19 -25.97
C PRO A 53 -19.70 8.31 -27.22
N GLU A 54 -18.56 7.97 -27.82
CA GLU A 54 -18.45 7.19 -29.06
C GLU A 54 -17.68 5.88 -28.82
N ALA A 55 -18.14 5.08 -27.86
CA ALA A 55 -17.94 3.64 -27.96
C ALA A 55 -19.07 3.10 -28.86
N GLU A 56 -18.86 3.12 -30.18
CA GLU A 56 -19.68 2.32 -31.08
C GLU A 56 -19.67 0.88 -30.58
N GLU A 57 -20.86 0.36 -30.25
CA GLU A 57 -21.09 -1.05 -29.95
C GLU A 57 -20.73 -1.87 -31.17
N THR A 58 -19.44 -2.20 -31.31
CA THR A 58 -19.01 -3.32 -32.14
C THR A 58 -19.41 -4.57 -31.37
N PRO A 59 -20.25 -5.46 -31.94
CA PRO A 59 -20.55 -6.74 -31.29
C PRO A 59 -19.22 -7.48 -31.15
N THR A 60 -18.69 -7.52 -29.93
CA THR A 60 -17.60 -8.44 -29.62
C THR A 60 -18.23 -9.80 -29.66
N GLU A 61 -18.01 -10.51 -30.76
CA GLU A 61 -18.38 -11.91 -30.91
C GLU A 61 -17.76 -12.63 -29.71
N LEU A 62 -18.62 -13.11 -28.81
CA LEU A 62 -18.23 -13.93 -27.67
C LEU A 62 -17.53 -15.16 -28.25
N VAL A 63 -16.20 -15.14 -28.29
CA VAL A 63 -15.42 -16.35 -28.53
C VAL A 63 -15.81 -17.29 -27.40
N PRO A 64 -16.42 -18.46 -27.69
CA PRO A 64 -16.75 -19.43 -26.66
C PRO A 64 -15.44 -19.80 -25.97
N ASP A 65 -15.43 -19.75 -24.63
CA ASP A 65 -14.37 -20.38 -23.84
C ASP A 65 -14.16 -21.80 -24.40
N GLU A 66 -12.97 -22.07 -24.94
CA GLU A 66 -12.62 -23.44 -25.29
C GLU A 66 -12.71 -24.30 -24.03
N PRO A 67 -13.30 -25.51 -24.10
CA PRO A 67 -13.43 -26.39 -22.94
C PRO A 67 -12.06 -26.99 -22.62
N GLY A 68 -11.25 -26.26 -21.86
CA GLY A 68 -9.91 -26.65 -21.44
C GLY A 68 -9.75 -26.50 -19.92
N ASP A 69 -9.77 -27.65 -19.24
CA ASP A 69 -9.52 -27.89 -17.81
C ASP A 69 -10.41 -27.13 -16.81
N GLU A 70 -11.45 -27.82 -16.34
CA GLU A 70 -12.04 -27.56 -15.03
C GLU A 70 -10.93 -27.47 -13.98
N PRO A 71 -10.84 -26.41 -13.15
CA PRO A 71 -9.90 -26.41 -12.05
C PRO A 71 -10.41 -27.41 -11.01
N GLY A 72 -9.93 -28.65 -11.10
CA GLY A 72 -9.89 -29.63 -10.02
C GLY A 72 -8.95 -29.20 -8.89
N GLY A 73 -8.90 -27.91 -8.58
CA GLY A 73 -8.20 -27.35 -7.44
C GLY A 73 -9.11 -27.45 -6.22
N ALA A 74 -8.55 -27.87 -5.08
CA ALA A 74 -9.25 -27.81 -3.81
C ALA A 74 -9.84 -26.39 -3.59
N PRO A 75 -11.03 -26.25 -2.98
CA PRO A 75 -11.59 -24.94 -2.69
C PRO A 75 -10.56 -24.07 -1.98
N THR A 76 -10.26 -22.88 -2.52
CA THR A 76 -9.37 -21.92 -1.84
C THR A 76 -9.93 -21.67 -0.45
N ALA A 77 -9.09 -21.82 0.58
CA ALA A 77 -9.49 -21.60 1.96
C ALA A 77 -10.04 -20.18 2.11
N ARG A 78 -11.17 -20.03 2.83
CA ARG A 78 -11.76 -18.73 3.12
C ARG A 78 -10.79 -17.89 3.91
N THR A 79 -10.64 -16.61 3.55
CA THR A 79 -9.73 -15.67 4.21
C THR A 79 -10.48 -14.49 4.83
N ASP A 80 -11.77 -14.65 5.10
CA ASP A 80 -12.70 -13.60 5.55
C ASP A 80 -12.84 -13.49 7.07
N GLN A 81 -11.97 -14.16 7.83
CA GLN A 81 -11.99 -14.16 9.29
C GLN A 81 -11.74 -12.76 9.84
N MET A 82 -12.47 -12.45 10.92
CA MET A 82 -12.29 -11.18 11.65
C MET A 82 -11.83 -11.44 13.08
N VAL A 83 -10.97 -10.57 13.57
CA VAL A 83 -10.55 -10.56 14.97
C VAL A 83 -11.20 -9.39 15.71
N LEU A 84 -11.62 -9.64 16.95
CA LEU A 84 -12.09 -8.58 17.85
C LEU A 84 -10.90 -7.76 18.32
N ILE A 85 -10.86 -6.51 17.89
CA ILE A 85 -9.94 -5.49 18.39
C ILE A 85 -10.61 -4.84 19.61
N ARG A 86 -10.03 -5.10 20.79
CA ARG A 86 -10.45 -4.39 22.01
C ARG A 86 -10.02 -2.94 21.90
N GLY A 87 -10.98 -2.05 21.90
CA GLY A 87 -10.78 -0.62 21.80
C GLY A 87 -10.05 -0.07 23.02
N GLY A 88 -9.56 1.15 22.87
CA GLY A 88 -8.84 1.85 23.91
C GLY A 88 -8.25 3.14 23.38
N GLU A 89 -7.44 3.77 24.23
CA GLU A 89 -6.74 4.99 23.87
C GLU A 89 -5.38 4.71 23.25
N PHE A 90 -4.99 5.51 22.27
CA PHE A 90 -3.66 5.48 21.70
C PHE A 90 -3.21 6.86 21.20
N SER A 91 -1.93 6.94 20.90
CA SER A 91 -1.32 8.09 20.23
C SER A 91 -1.34 7.87 18.73
N MET A 92 -2.23 8.57 18.02
CA MET A 92 -2.31 8.59 16.56
C MET A 92 -1.34 9.61 15.99
N GLY A 93 -0.74 9.31 14.84
CA GLY A 93 0.25 10.15 14.19
C GLY A 93 1.62 10.12 14.87
N THR A 94 2.45 11.13 14.58
CA THR A 94 3.79 11.31 15.14
C THR A 94 4.22 12.77 15.10
N ASP A 95 4.89 13.26 16.14
CA ASP A 95 5.55 14.58 16.13
C ASP A 95 6.90 14.57 15.38
N LYS A 96 7.29 13.42 14.82
CA LYS A 96 8.48 13.23 13.97
C LYS A 96 8.05 12.74 12.58
N PRO A 97 7.34 13.57 11.79
CA PRO A 97 6.85 13.18 10.48
C PRO A 97 8.03 12.93 9.53
N VAL A 98 7.97 11.85 8.73
CA VAL A 98 8.97 11.64 7.66
C VAL A 98 8.63 12.52 6.47
N PHE A 99 7.35 12.56 6.10
CA PHE A 99 6.83 13.42 5.03
C PHE A 99 5.90 14.46 5.66
N VAL A 100 6.38 15.70 5.82
CA VAL A 100 5.59 16.78 6.42
C VAL A 100 4.30 17.05 5.65
N ALA A 101 4.35 16.95 4.32
CA ALA A 101 3.20 17.16 3.44
C ALA A 101 2.05 16.15 3.65
N ASP A 102 2.33 14.98 4.23
CA ASP A 102 1.31 13.95 4.47
C ASP A 102 0.51 14.23 5.75
N GLY A 103 0.89 15.20 6.57
CA GLY A 103 0.21 15.49 7.83
C GLY A 103 0.26 14.31 8.81
N GLU A 104 1.40 13.61 8.91
CA GLU A 104 1.59 12.57 9.95
C GLU A 104 1.58 13.18 11.37
N ALA A 105 1.93 14.47 11.47
CA ALA A 105 1.91 15.27 12.68
C ALA A 105 0.59 16.04 12.82
N PRO A 106 0.22 16.47 14.05
CA PRO A 106 0.85 16.14 15.33
C PRO A 106 0.52 14.75 15.86
N THR A 107 1.28 14.28 16.84
CA THR A 107 0.80 13.22 17.73
C THR A 107 -0.44 13.71 18.47
N ARG A 108 -1.52 12.93 18.46
CA ARG A 108 -2.79 13.25 19.11
C ARG A 108 -3.39 12.03 19.81
N ARG A 109 -4.05 12.25 20.95
CA ARG A 109 -4.71 11.16 21.69
C ARG A 109 -6.07 10.86 21.08
N VAL A 110 -6.32 9.59 20.79
CA VAL A 110 -7.57 9.10 20.23
C VAL A 110 -8.04 7.88 21.02
N ALA A 111 -9.33 7.80 21.30
CA ALA A 111 -9.99 6.59 21.75
C ALA A 111 -10.76 5.94 20.60
N VAL A 112 -10.61 4.63 20.44
CA VAL A 112 -11.46 3.81 19.54
C VAL A 112 -12.25 2.82 20.38
N SER A 113 -13.50 2.55 19.99
CA SER A 113 -14.36 1.54 20.64
C SER A 113 -13.96 0.12 20.21
N ASP A 114 -14.51 -0.90 20.87
CA ASP A 114 -14.37 -2.28 20.40
C ASP A 114 -14.94 -2.42 18.98
N PHE A 115 -14.22 -3.11 18.10
CA PHE A 115 -14.64 -3.39 16.73
C PHE A 115 -13.97 -4.66 16.21
N TYR A 116 -14.48 -5.20 15.11
CA TYR A 116 -13.87 -6.31 14.39
C TYR A 116 -13.09 -5.79 13.19
N MET A 117 -11.91 -6.35 12.94
CA MET A 117 -11.12 -6.09 11.73
C MET A 117 -10.84 -7.41 11.01
N ASP A 118 -10.85 -7.41 9.69
CA ASP A 118 -10.38 -8.53 8.89
C ASP A 118 -8.92 -8.85 9.24
N VAL A 119 -8.65 -10.14 9.46
CA VAL A 119 -7.31 -10.66 9.74
C VAL A 119 -6.38 -10.43 8.54
N HIS A 120 -6.94 -10.59 7.34
CA HIS A 120 -6.26 -10.54 6.07
C HIS A 120 -6.75 -9.36 5.21
N GLU A 121 -5.96 -8.97 4.23
CA GLU A 121 -6.49 -8.22 3.08
C GLU A 121 -7.54 -9.09 2.35
N VAL A 122 -8.48 -8.45 1.67
CA VAL A 122 -9.46 -9.15 0.81
C VAL A 122 -8.73 -9.81 -0.34
N SER A 123 -8.85 -11.12 -0.46
CA SER A 123 -8.19 -11.89 -1.52
C SER A 123 -8.97 -11.84 -2.84
N ASN A 124 -8.30 -12.19 -3.93
CA ASN A 124 -8.92 -12.39 -5.24
C ASN A 124 -10.08 -13.41 -5.18
N ALA A 125 -9.96 -14.47 -4.39
CA ALA A 125 -11.03 -15.46 -4.20
C ALA A 125 -12.26 -14.88 -3.51
N GLU A 126 -12.09 -14.09 -2.46
CA GLU A 126 -13.22 -13.46 -1.77
C GLU A 126 -13.87 -12.38 -2.65
N PHE A 127 -13.08 -11.57 -3.36
CA PHE A 127 -13.61 -10.58 -4.29
C PHE A 127 -14.33 -11.21 -5.49
N GLU A 128 -13.83 -12.34 -5.99
CA GLU A 128 -14.51 -13.07 -7.06
C GLU A 128 -15.90 -13.56 -6.62
N ARG A 129 -16.07 -13.97 -5.35
CA ARG A 129 -17.40 -14.36 -4.83
C ARG A 129 -18.35 -13.18 -4.85
N PHE A 130 -17.91 -12.02 -4.38
CA PHE A 130 -18.68 -10.78 -4.47
C PHE A 130 -19.12 -10.49 -5.90
N VAL A 131 -18.20 -10.53 -6.86
CA VAL A 131 -18.51 -10.26 -8.28
C VAL A 131 -19.48 -11.31 -8.85
N LYS A 132 -19.30 -12.60 -8.54
CA LYS A 132 -20.21 -13.67 -8.99
C LYS A 132 -21.62 -13.52 -8.43
N GLU A 133 -21.76 -13.09 -7.18
CA GLU A 133 -23.07 -12.96 -6.51
C GLU A 133 -23.81 -11.67 -6.87
N THR A 134 -23.09 -10.61 -7.29
CA THR A 134 -23.66 -9.27 -7.49
C THR A 134 -23.59 -8.77 -8.93
N ALA A 135 -22.82 -9.43 -9.79
CA ALA A 135 -22.42 -8.94 -11.11
C ALA A 135 -21.76 -7.55 -11.05
N HIS A 136 -21.09 -7.21 -9.95
CA HIS A 136 -20.40 -5.94 -9.78
C HIS A 136 -19.31 -5.77 -10.84
N LYS A 137 -19.34 -4.63 -11.55
CA LYS A 137 -18.31 -4.21 -12.48
C LYS A 137 -17.48 -3.12 -11.81
N THR A 138 -16.18 -3.32 -11.69
CA THR A 138 -15.32 -2.36 -11.01
C THR A 138 -15.18 -1.06 -11.81
N GLU A 139 -14.74 0.00 -11.14
CA GLU A 139 -14.49 1.26 -11.84
C GLU A 139 -13.36 1.15 -12.85
N ALA A 140 -12.31 0.36 -12.57
CA ALA A 140 -11.26 0.06 -13.56
C ALA A 140 -11.83 -0.58 -14.84
N GLU A 141 -12.77 -1.53 -14.69
CA GLU A 141 -13.46 -2.15 -15.84
C GLU A 141 -14.41 -1.18 -16.56
N THR A 142 -14.91 -0.17 -15.86
CA THR A 142 -15.81 0.85 -16.43
C THR A 142 -15.06 1.95 -17.16
N PHE A 143 -13.93 2.42 -16.61
CA PHE A 143 -13.02 3.35 -17.29
C PHE A 143 -12.25 2.67 -18.43
N GLY A 144 -11.98 1.37 -18.32
CA GLY A 144 -11.26 0.61 -19.34
C GLY A 144 -9.74 0.61 -19.18
N ASP A 145 -9.21 1.25 -18.13
CA ASP A 145 -7.80 1.22 -17.78
C ASP A 145 -7.57 1.32 -16.26
N SER A 146 -6.35 0.97 -15.84
CA SER A 146 -5.87 1.19 -14.49
C SER A 146 -4.35 1.36 -14.47
N PHE A 147 -3.80 1.81 -13.34
CA PHE A 147 -2.39 2.09 -13.21
C PHE A 147 -1.59 0.84 -12.85
N VAL A 148 -0.57 0.54 -13.66
CA VAL A 148 0.36 -0.59 -13.46
C VAL A 148 1.80 -0.10 -13.42
N LEU A 149 2.65 -0.79 -12.67
CA LEU A 149 4.07 -0.56 -12.64
C LEU A 149 4.73 -0.96 -13.97
N ASP A 150 5.56 -0.09 -14.54
CA ASP A 150 6.27 -0.33 -15.81
C ASP A 150 7.09 -1.63 -15.81
N SER A 151 7.72 -2.01 -14.70
CA SER A 151 8.47 -3.27 -14.62
C SER A 151 7.58 -4.53 -14.59
N ALA A 152 6.27 -4.39 -14.37
CA ALA A 152 5.34 -5.52 -14.27
C ALA A 152 4.60 -5.82 -15.58
N ILE A 153 4.61 -4.91 -16.56
CA ILE A 153 3.87 -5.07 -17.82
C ILE A 153 4.72 -5.73 -18.91
N SER A 154 4.07 -6.49 -19.78
CA SER A 154 4.72 -7.11 -20.94
C SER A 154 5.23 -6.07 -21.94
N GLU A 155 6.28 -6.40 -22.69
CA GLU A 155 6.77 -5.55 -23.79
C GLU A 155 5.69 -5.31 -24.85
N GLU A 156 4.73 -6.23 -24.99
CA GLU A 156 3.60 -6.06 -25.89
C GLU A 156 2.65 -4.96 -25.42
N THR A 157 2.24 -5.01 -24.15
CA THR A 157 1.40 -3.99 -23.52
C THR A 157 2.08 -2.61 -23.54
N LYS A 158 3.41 -2.56 -23.30
CA LYS A 158 4.20 -1.31 -23.32
C LYS A 158 4.12 -0.56 -24.64
N ARG A 159 4.14 -1.27 -25.78
CA ARG A 159 4.17 -0.65 -27.12
C ARG A 159 2.95 0.25 -27.38
N GLY A 160 1.84 0.01 -26.70
CA GLY A 160 0.61 0.80 -26.85
C GLY A 160 0.51 2.04 -25.96
N ILE A 161 1.49 2.28 -25.07
CA ILE A 161 1.39 3.31 -24.04
C ILE A 161 2.29 4.50 -24.38
N THR A 162 1.70 5.68 -24.48
CA THR A 162 2.40 6.94 -24.77
C THR A 162 2.36 7.94 -23.60
N GLN A 163 1.66 7.59 -22.51
CA GLN A 163 1.45 8.46 -21.36
C GLN A 163 1.95 7.78 -20.08
N ALA A 164 2.56 8.56 -19.19
CA ALA A 164 2.98 8.13 -17.87
C ALA A 164 2.58 9.20 -16.85
N VAL A 165 2.48 8.83 -15.57
CA VAL A 165 2.22 9.80 -14.50
C VAL A 165 3.45 10.69 -14.32
N ALA A 166 3.30 12.00 -14.56
CA ALA A 166 4.44 12.94 -14.55
C ALA A 166 5.24 12.95 -13.23
N ALA A 167 4.55 12.83 -12.10
CA ALA A 167 5.18 12.79 -10.77
C ALA A 167 5.84 11.43 -10.45
N ALA A 168 5.51 10.37 -11.19
CA ALA A 168 5.96 9.01 -10.95
C ALA A 168 5.96 8.22 -12.28
N PRO A 169 6.98 8.40 -13.14
CA PRO A 169 6.98 7.90 -14.53
C PRO A 169 6.88 6.37 -14.67
N TRP A 170 7.16 5.63 -13.59
CA TRP A 170 7.00 4.18 -13.52
C TRP A 170 5.55 3.71 -13.42
N TRP A 171 4.58 4.63 -13.27
CA TRP A 171 3.15 4.31 -13.33
C TRP A 171 2.59 4.59 -14.73
N LEU A 172 2.03 3.54 -15.34
CA LEU A 172 1.49 3.58 -16.68
C LEU A 172 -0.02 3.26 -16.67
N PRO A 173 -0.86 4.03 -17.38
CA PRO A 173 -2.28 3.72 -17.57
C PRO A 173 -2.41 2.60 -18.61
N VAL A 174 -2.69 1.39 -18.16
CA VAL A 174 -2.77 0.20 -19.00
C VAL A 174 -4.23 -0.10 -19.32
N LYS A 175 -4.57 -0.05 -20.62
CA LYS A 175 -5.90 -0.47 -21.09
C LYS A 175 -6.14 -1.94 -20.76
N GLY A 176 -7.34 -2.24 -20.24
CA GLY A 176 -7.72 -3.58 -19.82
C GLY A 176 -7.10 -4.04 -18.49
N ALA A 177 -6.22 -3.24 -17.85
CA ALA A 177 -5.76 -3.58 -16.50
C ALA A 177 -6.90 -3.40 -15.49
N ASN A 178 -7.18 -4.46 -14.74
CA ASN A 178 -8.22 -4.52 -13.73
C ASN A 178 -7.92 -5.65 -12.74
N TRP A 179 -8.84 -5.91 -11.81
CA TRP A 179 -8.63 -6.89 -10.76
C TRP A 179 -8.44 -8.34 -11.25
N ARG A 180 -9.00 -8.72 -12.42
CA ARG A 180 -8.78 -10.04 -13.05
C ARG A 180 -7.52 -10.11 -13.90
N HIS A 181 -7.10 -8.94 -14.40
CA HIS A 181 -5.97 -8.73 -15.29
C HIS A 181 -5.00 -7.67 -14.73
N PRO A 182 -4.30 -7.94 -13.60
CA PRO A 182 -3.55 -6.92 -12.87
C PRO A 182 -2.37 -6.28 -13.62
N GLU A 183 -1.76 -6.97 -14.58
CA GLU A 183 -0.67 -6.41 -15.40
C GLU A 183 -1.13 -6.01 -16.82
N GLY A 184 -2.44 -5.99 -17.06
CA GLY A 184 -3.03 -5.76 -18.38
C GLY A 184 -3.60 -7.05 -19.01
N PRO A 185 -4.11 -6.96 -20.25
CA PRO A 185 -5.01 -7.95 -20.84
C PRO A 185 -4.44 -9.37 -20.91
N ASP A 186 -3.12 -9.51 -21.05
CA ASP A 186 -2.44 -10.80 -21.16
C ASP A 186 -2.14 -11.47 -19.81
N SER A 187 -2.48 -10.80 -18.70
CA SER A 187 -2.27 -11.30 -17.35
C SER A 187 -3.50 -12.01 -16.77
N SER A 188 -3.33 -12.70 -15.63
CA SER A 188 -4.45 -13.36 -14.96
C SER A 188 -4.21 -13.53 -13.46
N ILE A 189 -5.30 -13.69 -12.69
CA ILE A 189 -5.28 -14.06 -11.26
C ILE A 189 -5.35 -15.57 -10.99
N ARG A 190 -5.47 -16.43 -12.02
CA ARG A 190 -5.69 -17.89 -11.87
C ARG A 190 -4.71 -18.58 -10.90
N HIS A 191 -3.47 -18.12 -10.82
CA HIS A 191 -2.41 -18.70 -9.98
C HIS A 191 -2.15 -17.89 -8.69
N ARG A 192 -3.03 -16.95 -8.34
CA ARG A 192 -2.88 -16.04 -7.19
C ARG A 192 -4.23 -15.68 -6.58
N MET A 193 -5.12 -16.66 -6.48
CA MET A 193 -6.46 -16.49 -5.90
C MET A 193 -6.42 -16.14 -4.40
N ASP A 194 -5.33 -16.46 -3.72
CA ASP A 194 -5.04 -16.15 -2.31
C ASP A 194 -4.20 -14.87 -2.11
N HIS A 195 -3.86 -14.15 -3.18
CA HIS A 195 -3.24 -12.81 -3.11
C HIS A 195 -4.32 -11.73 -2.91
N PRO A 196 -3.96 -10.53 -2.40
CA PRO A 196 -4.91 -9.45 -2.25
C PRO A 196 -5.46 -9.02 -3.61
N VAL A 197 -6.75 -8.68 -3.64
CA VAL A 197 -7.36 -8.03 -4.80
C VAL A 197 -6.77 -6.63 -4.97
N VAL A 198 -6.44 -6.28 -6.21
CA VAL A 198 -5.88 -4.97 -6.60
C VAL A 198 -6.72 -4.33 -7.71
N HIS A 199 -6.38 -3.11 -8.13
CA HIS A 199 -7.18 -2.31 -9.08
C HIS A 199 -8.61 -2.04 -8.63
N VAL A 200 -8.82 -1.97 -7.32
CA VAL A 200 -10.11 -1.67 -6.70
C VAL A 200 -10.11 -0.22 -6.22
N SER A 201 -11.11 0.54 -6.66
CA SER A 201 -11.34 1.91 -6.20
C SER A 201 -11.86 1.92 -4.76
N TRP A 202 -11.95 3.10 -4.16
CA TRP A 202 -12.61 3.25 -2.86
C TRP A 202 -14.10 2.88 -2.95
N ASN A 203 -14.74 3.20 -4.07
CA ASN A 203 -16.15 2.86 -4.32
C ASN A 203 -16.35 1.34 -4.41
N ASP A 204 -15.45 0.63 -5.09
CA ASP A 204 -15.44 -0.84 -5.15
C ASP A 204 -15.23 -1.45 -3.76
N ALA A 205 -14.31 -0.87 -2.99
CA ALA A 205 -14.01 -1.32 -1.63
C ALA A 205 -15.23 -1.20 -0.70
N VAL A 206 -15.96 -0.09 -0.78
CA VAL A 206 -17.20 0.13 -0.02
C VAL A 206 -18.28 -0.86 -0.45
N ALA A 207 -18.45 -1.07 -1.76
CA ALA A 207 -19.44 -2.01 -2.30
C ALA A 207 -19.16 -3.45 -1.81
N PHE A 208 -17.90 -3.89 -1.86
CA PHE A 208 -17.47 -5.19 -1.35
C PHE A 208 -17.75 -5.31 0.16
N CYS A 209 -17.26 -4.37 0.98
CA CYS A 209 -17.43 -4.47 2.42
C CYS A 209 -18.92 -4.44 2.80
N HIS A 210 -19.75 -3.64 2.13
CA HIS A 210 -21.19 -3.61 2.38
C HIS A 210 -21.87 -4.94 2.03
N TRP A 211 -21.55 -5.55 0.88
CA TRP A 211 -22.04 -6.89 0.52
C TRP A 211 -21.65 -7.94 1.57
N ALA A 212 -20.44 -7.86 2.11
CA ALA A 212 -19.95 -8.74 3.17
C ALA A 212 -20.58 -8.48 4.56
N GLY A 213 -21.49 -7.51 4.69
CA GLY A 213 -22.06 -7.09 5.96
C GLY A 213 -21.08 -6.37 6.88
N LYS A 214 -20.06 -5.73 6.29
CA LYS A 214 -18.95 -5.02 6.93
C LYS A 214 -18.93 -3.55 6.47
N ARG A 215 -17.85 -2.83 6.78
CA ARG A 215 -17.52 -1.46 6.34
C ARG A 215 -16.02 -1.32 6.12
N LEU A 216 -15.56 -0.22 5.54
CA LEU A 216 -14.14 0.14 5.65
C LEU A 216 -13.82 0.59 7.10
N PRO A 217 -12.58 0.37 7.58
CA PRO A 217 -12.13 0.94 8.85
C PRO A 217 -11.97 2.47 8.72
N THR A 218 -12.10 3.19 9.83
CA THR A 218 -11.62 4.58 9.88
C THR A 218 -10.09 4.61 9.87
N GLU A 219 -9.49 5.76 9.52
CA GLU A 219 -8.03 5.91 9.58
C GLU A 219 -7.52 5.64 11.02
N ALA A 220 -8.27 6.06 12.02
CA ALA A 220 -7.92 5.86 13.42
C ALA A 220 -8.04 4.40 13.87
N GLU A 221 -9.10 3.69 13.48
CA GLU A 221 -9.24 2.25 13.73
C GLU A 221 -8.11 1.46 13.06
N TRP A 222 -7.81 1.80 11.81
CA TRP A 222 -6.74 1.18 11.04
C TRP A 222 -5.38 1.38 11.72
N GLU A 223 -5.05 2.60 12.13
CA GLU A 223 -3.76 2.89 12.75
C GLU A 223 -3.64 2.29 14.17
N TYR A 224 -4.75 2.29 14.93
CA TYR A 224 -4.81 1.60 16.22
C TYR A 224 -4.51 0.10 16.06
N ALA A 225 -5.16 -0.53 15.09
CA ALA A 225 -4.98 -1.93 14.75
C ALA A 225 -3.54 -2.22 14.30
N CYS A 226 -2.98 -1.39 13.41
CA CYS A 226 -1.59 -1.48 12.94
C CYS A 226 -0.59 -1.42 14.11
N ARG A 227 -0.78 -0.49 15.04
CA ARG A 227 0.11 -0.32 16.20
C ARG A 227 0.02 -1.50 17.17
N SER A 228 -1.07 -2.27 17.16
CA SER A 228 -1.17 -3.56 17.86
C SER A 228 -0.81 -3.48 19.35
N GLY A 229 -1.24 -2.40 20.01
CA GLY A 229 -0.99 -2.13 21.42
C GLY A 229 0.43 -1.64 21.75
N LEU A 230 1.25 -1.32 20.74
CA LEU A 230 2.55 -0.69 20.93
C LEU A 230 2.43 0.84 20.85
N HIS A 231 3.13 1.53 21.75
CA HIS A 231 3.19 3.00 21.78
C HIS A 231 4.46 3.49 21.10
N ASP A 232 4.34 4.53 20.27
CA ASP A 232 5.48 5.22 19.63
C ASP A 232 6.45 4.23 18.94
N ARG A 233 5.89 3.41 18.05
CA ARG A 233 6.64 2.48 17.19
C ARG A 233 6.38 2.77 15.71
N LEU A 234 7.40 2.51 14.89
CA LEU A 234 7.34 2.69 13.43
C LEU A 234 6.47 1.61 12.78
N PHE A 235 6.67 0.35 13.17
CA PHE A 235 6.05 -0.84 12.60
C PHE A 235 5.19 -1.58 13.62
N PRO A 236 4.27 -2.47 13.20
CA PRO A 236 3.44 -3.28 14.09
C PRO A 236 4.22 -4.13 15.10
N TRP A 237 5.50 -4.41 14.82
CA TRP A 237 6.39 -5.22 15.66
C TRP A 237 7.50 -4.42 16.36
N GLY A 238 7.59 -3.10 16.16
CA GLY A 238 8.60 -2.24 16.79
C GLY A 238 9.30 -1.28 15.83
N ASN A 239 10.56 -0.97 16.12
CA ASN A 239 11.33 0.05 15.37
C ASN A 239 12.42 -0.54 14.46
N LYS A 240 12.77 -1.81 14.63
CA LYS A 240 13.72 -2.51 13.77
C LYS A 240 12.95 -3.17 12.63
N TRP A 241 13.34 -2.88 11.38
CA TRP A 241 12.68 -3.40 10.18
C TRP A 241 12.63 -4.93 10.16
N ALA A 242 13.79 -5.59 10.24
CA ALA A 242 13.94 -7.05 10.25
C ALA A 242 14.55 -7.54 11.59
N PRO A 243 13.76 -7.68 12.67
CA PRO A 243 14.23 -8.29 13.91
C PRO A 243 14.60 -9.75 13.64
N GLY A 244 15.85 -10.13 13.93
CA GLY A 244 16.36 -11.48 13.65
C GLY A 244 16.81 -11.71 12.20
N GLY A 245 16.73 -10.70 11.32
CA GLY A 245 17.10 -10.82 9.91
C GLY A 245 16.00 -11.40 9.02
N GLU A 246 14.80 -11.61 9.55
CA GLU A 246 13.65 -12.12 8.81
C GLU A 246 12.76 -10.98 8.32
N ALA A 247 12.31 -11.05 7.06
CA ALA A 247 11.30 -10.16 6.51
C ALA A 247 9.96 -10.35 7.24
N ARG A 248 9.25 -9.25 7.50
CA ARG A 248 7.97 -9.24 8.25
C ARG A 248 6.81 -8.57 7.51
N ALA A 249 7.09 -8.03 6.34
CA ALA A 249 6.13 -7.49 5.41
C ALA A 249 6.74 -7.50 4.02
N ASN A 250 5.88 -7.53 3.00
CA ASN A 250 6.25 -7.47 1.61
C ASN A 250 6.47 -6.01 1.17
N ILE A 251 7.69 -5.64 0.81
CA ILE A 251 8.07 -4.32 0.31
C ILE A 251 9.08 -4.44 -0.83
N TRP A 252 9.64 -3.34 -1.30
CA TRP A 252 10.66 -3.39 -2.33
C TRP A 252 12.05 -3.52 -1.69
N GLU A 253 12.86 -4.48 -2.15
CA GLU A 253 14.30 -4.51 -1.86
C GLU A 253 15.14 -4.27 -3.12
N GLY A 254 16.29 -3.60 -2.97
CA GLY A 254 17.15 -3.21 -4.09
C GLY A 254 16.95 -1.77 -4.54
N GLN A 255 17.14 -1.51 -5.84
CA GLN A 255 17.14 -0.15 -6.41
C GLN A 255 15.84 0.14 -7.14
N PHE A 256 14.87 0.73 -6.43
CA PHE A 256 13.63 1.21 -7.03
C PHE A 256 13.88 2.30 -8.09
N PRO A 257 13.15 2.34 -9.22
CA PRO A 257 12.12 1.38 -9.68
C PRO A 257 12.69 0.23 -10.56
N GLY A 258 14.01 0.17 -10.76
CA GLY A 258 14.62 -0.69 -11.79
C GLY A 258 14.87 -2.13 -11.36
N VAL A 259 15.31 -2.35 -10.11
CA VAL A 259 15.72 -3.67 -9.61
C VAL A 259 15.03 -3.97 -8.29
N ASN A 260 14.11 -4.95 -8.31
CA ASN A 260 13.58 -5.59 -7.10
C ASN A 260 14.33 -6.92 -6.87
N THR A 261 15.06 -7.06 -5.75
CA THR A 261 15.76 -8.30 -5.41
C THR A 261 14.83 -9.36 -4.82
N ALA A 262 13.62 -8.99 -4.40
CA ALA A 262 12.63 -9.86 -3.77
C ALA A 262 13.23 -10.68 -2.62
N GLU A 263 14.00 -10.02 -1.75
CA GLU A 263 14.65 -10.67 -0.60
C GLU A 263 13.60 -11.16 0.42
N ASP A 264 12.43 -10.53 0.44
CA ASP A 264 11.26 -10.99 1.18
C ASP A 264 10.53 -12.20 0.55
N GLY A 265 10.93 -12.61 -0.65
CA GLY A 265 10.36 -13.72 -1.42
C GLY A 265 9.31 -13.34 -2.47
N PHE A 266 8.93 -12.06 -2.59
CA PHE A 266 7.81 -11.64 -3.42
C PHE A 266 8.14 -10.40 -4.28
N PRO A 267 8.31 -10.55 -5.62
CA PRO A 267 8.56 -9.39 -6.49
C PRO A 267 7.33 -8.51 -6.74
N GLY A 268 6.13 -9.01 -6.40
CA GLY A 268 4.83 -8.34 -6.52
C GLY A 268 4.02 -8.54 -5.25
N THR A 269 2.72 -8.80 -5.34
CA THR A 269 1.93 -9.16 -4.15
C THR A 269 2.35 -10.52 -3.59
N ALA A 270 2.10 -10.73 -2.30
CA ALA A 270 2.22 -11.99 -1.58
C ALA A 270 0.82 -12.50 -1.20
N PRO A 271 0.65 -13.81 -0.89
CA PRO A 271 -0.59 -14.32 -0.33
C PRO A 271 -1.02 -13.52 0.90
N VAL A 272 -2.32 -13.30 1.07
CA VAL A 272 -2.84 -12.50 2.20
C VAL A 272 -2.53 -13.14 3.57
N THR A 273 -2.19 -14.43 3.58
CA THR A 273 -1.79 -15.21 4.74
C THR A 273 -0.28 -15.20 5.00
N ALA A 274 0.52 -14.54 4.15
CA ALA A 274 1.97 -14.44 4.31
C ALA A 274 2.36 -13.64 5.57
N PHE A 275 3.64 -13.79 5.96
CA PHE A 275 4.30 -13.13 7.08
C PHE A 275 3.69 -13.39 8.47
N PRO A 276 4.45 -13.12 9.56
CA PRO A 276 3.94 -13.28 10.92
C PRO A 276 2.79 -12.28 11.22
N PRO A 277 1.76 -12.69 11.97
CA PRO A 277 0.72 -11.78 12.40
C PRO A 277 1.24 -10.74 13.41
N SER A 278 0.54 -9.63 13.52
CA SER A 278 0.72 -8.66 14.59
C SER A 278 0.23 -9.21 15.94
N LYS A 279 0.45 -8.48 17.05
CA LYS A 279 -0.08 -8.86 18.37
C LYS A 279 -1.61 -8.96 18.40
N PHE A 280 -2.30 -8.27 17.50
CA PHE A 280 -3.75 -8.36 17.34
C PHE A 280 -4.18 -9.45 16.36
N GLY A 281 -3.25 -10.25 15.83
CA GLY A 281 -3.54 -11.33 14.89
C GLY A 281 -3.60 -10.89 13.42
N LEU A 282 -3.33 -9.62 13.10
CA LEU A 282 -3.50 -9.07 11.76
C LEU A 282 -2.28 -9.38 10.89
N LYS A 283 -2.50 -9.80 9.65
CA LYS A 283 -1.45 -10.03 8.65
C LYS A 283 -1.40 -8.91 7.64
N ASN A 284 -0.19 -8.65 7.12
CA ASN A 284 0.10 -7.69 6.07
C ASN A 284 -0.49 -6.27 6.28
N ILE A 285 -0.68 -5.83 7.53
CA ILE A 285 -1.21 -4.48 7.79
C ILE A 285 -0.24 -3.36 7.42
N ILE A 286 1.01 -3.69 7.11
CA ILE A 286 1.92 -2.81 6.37
C ILE A 286 2.58 -3.62 5.26
N GLY A 287 2.95 -2.96 4.17
CA GLY A 287 3.46 -3.62 2.97
C GLY A 287 2.35 -4.30 2.17
N ASN A 288 2.71 -5.25 1.30
CA ASN A 288 1.82 -5.96 0.39
C ASN A 288 0.96 -4.99 -0.47
N VAL A 289 -0.28 -4.65 -0.10
CA VAL A 289 -1.03 -3.60 -0.80
C VAL A 289 -1.37 -2.42 0.12
N TRP A 290 -1.51 -1.24 -0.49
CA TRP A 290 -2.14 -0.12 0.18
C TRP A 290 -3.58 -0.46 0.50
N GLU A 291 -4.10 0.07 1.60
CA GLU A 291 -5.44 -0.28 2.05
C GLU A 291 -6.30 0.98 2.22
N TRP A 292 -7.47 0.94 1.58
CA TRP A 292 -8.46 2.01 1.70
C TRP A 292 -9.03 2.11 3.13
N THR A 293 -9.30 3.33 3.56
CA THR A 293 -10.03 3.65 4.80
C THR A 293 -11.24 4.53 4.49
N SER A 294 -12.17 4.70 5.42
CA SER A 294 -13.41 5.47 5.18
C SER A 294 -13.19 6.98 5.05
N ASP A 295 -12.11 7.49 5.63
CA ASP A 295 -11.92 8.91 5.92
C ASP A 295 -11.61 9.72 4.65
N TRP A 296 -12.12 10.94 4.62
CA TRP A 296 -11.65 11.96 3.69
C TRP A 296 -10.25 12.45 4.11
N TRP A 297 -9.42 12.79 3.13
CA TRP A 297 -8.06 13.25 3.36
C TRP A 297 -8.02 14.72 3.81
N ALA A 298 -7.34 14.96 4.92
CA ALA A 298 -6.86 16.27 5.34
C ALA A 298 -5.49 16.12 6.00
N THR A 299 -4.65 17.16 5.94
CA THR A 299 -3.29 17.19 6.50
C THR A 299 -3.19 17.98 7.79
N GLN A 300 -4.22 18.76 8.13
CA GLN A 300 -4.30 19.54 9.36
C GLN A 300 -5.09 18.75 10.40
N HIS A 301 -4.45 18.40 11.52
CA HIS A 301 -5.09 17.66 12.61
C HIS A 301 -5.00 18.42 13.93
N SER A 302 -6.09 18.41 14.70
CA SER A 302 -6.13 18.94 16.06
C SER A 302 -5.35 18.04 17.03
N ARG A 303 -4.74 18.63 18.06
CA ARG A 303 -4.16 17.91 19.21
C ARG A 303 -5.20 17.50 20.25
N GLU A 304 -6.44 17.97 20.11
CA GLU A 304 -7.52 17.65 21.03
C GLU A 304 -7.82 16.15 21.05
N PHE A 305 -8.24 15.68 22.22
CA PHE A 305 -8.66 14.29 22.40
C PHE A 305 -9.93 14.01 21.59
N GLN A 306 -9.92 12.93 20.83
CA GLN A 306 -11.04 12.53 19.98
C GLN A 306 -11.49 11.10 20.30
N THR A 307 -12.78 10.83 20.18
CA THR A 307 -13.37 9.50 20.35
C THR A 307 -14.01 9.06 19.04
N ASN A 308 -13.59 7.91 18.52
CA ASN A 308 -14.03 7.35 17.23
C ASN A 308 -14.03 8.39 16.08
N PRO A 309 -12.92 9.11 15.81
CA PRO A 309 -12.89 10.10 14.75
C PRO A 309 -13.11 9.45 13.38
N LYS A 310 -13.76 10.20 12.48
CA LYS A 310 -14.14 9.75 11.12
C LYS A 310 -13.54 10.63 10.01
N GLY A 311 -12.53 11.42 10.36
CA GLY A 311 -11.94 12.43 9.47
C GLY A 311 -12.87 13.63 9.25
N PRO A 312 -12.54 14.52 8.30
CA PRO A 312 -13.38 15.64 7.91
C PRO A 312 -14.65 15.18 7.19
N GLU A 313 -15.71 15.98 7.26
CA GLU A 313 -17.02 15.66 6.66
C GLU A 313 -16.98 15.58 5.13
N THR A 314 -16.10 16.37 4.51
CA THR A 314 -15.96 16.49 3.05
C THR A 314 -14.49 16.47 2.63
N GLY A 315 -14.22 16.01 1.41
CA GLY A 315 -12.90 16.06 0.80
C GLY A 315 -12.96 15.63 -0.67
N THR A 316 -11.80 15.68 -1.33
CA THR A 316 -11.62 15.21 -2.72
C THR A 316 -11.01 13.81 -2.78
N ASP A 317 -10.13 13.50 -1.83
CA ASP A 317 -9.36 12.28 -1.79
C ASP A 317 -9.68 11.47 -0.54
N LYS A 318 -9.63 10.14 -0.66
CA LYS A 318 -9.81 9.21 0.45
C LYS A 318 -8.46 8.77 0.99
N VAL A 319 -8.40 8.52 2.29
CA VAL A 319 -7.17 8.09 2.94
C VAL A 319 -6.89 6.62 2.64
N LYS A 320 -5.63 6.31 2.30
CA LYS A 320 -5.07 4.96 2.24
C LYS A 320 -3.87 4.83 3.17
N LYS A 321 -3.66 3.62 3.71
CA LYS A 321 -2.64 3.33 4.74
C LYS A 321 -1.82 2.08 4.38
N GLY A 322 -0.72 1.86 5.10
CA GLY A 322 0.04 0.60 5.07
C GLY A 322 1.28 0.56 4.16
N GLY A 323 1.32 1.32 3.08
CA GLY A 323 2.35 1.12 2.06
C GLY A 323 2.02 -0.08 1.17
N SER A 324 2.98 -0.57 0.39
CA SER A 324 2.78 -1.71 -0.52
C SER A 324 4.11 -2.41 -0.83
N PHE A 325 4.07 -3.52 -1.58
CA PHE A 325 5.22 -4.22 -2.16
C PHE A 325 6.13 -3.30 -3.02
N MET A 326 5.61 -2.16 -3.47
CA MET A 326 6.40 -1.18 -4.21
C MET A 326 7.20 -0.21 -3.33
N CYS A 327 6.85 -0.08 -2.04
CA CYS A 327 7.41 0.97 -1.22
C CYS A 327 8.84 0.63 -0.76
N HIS A 328 9.72 1.63 -0.81
CA HIS A 328 11.12 1.53 -0.38
C HIS A 328 11.51 2.80 0.37
N GLN A 329 12.45 2.69 1.32
CA GLN A 329 12.88 3.81 2.16
C GLN A 329 13.34 5.03 1.34
N SER A 330 13.92 4.82 0.16
CA SER A 330 14.47 5.89 -0.67
C SER A 330 13.43 6.82 -1.30
N TYR A 331 12.16 6.40 -1.43
CA TYR A 331 11.14 7.19 -2.14
C TYR A 331 9.75 7.13 -1.48
N CYS A 332 9.31 5.94 -1.05
CA CYS A 332 8.04 5.68 -0.37
C CYS A 332 8.32 5.03 0.99
N TYR A 333 8.80 5.80 1.97
CA TYR A 333 8.92 5.28 3.34
C TYR A 333 7.57 5.29 4.08
N ARG A 334 6.52 4.74 3.46
CA ARG A 334 5.15 4.75 3.99
C ARG A 334 4.66 3.39 4.53
N TYR A 335 5.53 2.40 4.63
CA TYR A 335 5.28 1.16 5.37
C TYR A 335 5.44 1.32 6.89
N ARG A 336 4.88 2.40 7.45
CA ARG A 336 4.87 2.72 8.89
C ARG A 336 3.43 2.94 9.31
N CYS A 337 3.05 2.57 10.52
CA CYS A 337 1.65 2.72 10.96
C CYS A 337 1.17 4.19 10.92
N ALA A 338 2.04 5.13 11.27
CA ALA A 338 1.73 6.57 11.25
C ALA A 338 1.70 7.18 9.83
N ALA A 339 2.31 6.49 8.85
CA ALA A 339 2.32 6.99 7.48
C ALA A 339 0.92 6.95 6.90
N ARG A 340 0.67 7.83 5.94
CA ARG A 340 -0.63 8.01 5.32
C ARG A 340 -0.45 8.59 3.93
N SER A 341 -1.38 8.29 3.06
CA SER A 341 -1.45 8.85 1.71
C SER A 341 -2.92 8.87 1.28
N GLN A 342 -3.17 9.28 0.05
CA GLN A 342 -4.49 9.52 -0.46
C GLN A 342 -4.55 9.38 -1.96
N ASN A 343 -5.75 9.08 -2.45
CA ASN A 343 -6.11 9.11 -3.85
C ASN A 343 -7.58 9.50 -3.96
N THR A 344 -7.99 9.98 -5.14
CA THR A 344 -9.42 10.18 -5.42
C THR A 344 -10.17 8.87 -5.25
N PRO A 345 -11.45 8.90 -4.83
CA PRO A 345 -12.21 7.69 -4.51
C PRO A 345 -12.37 6.75 -5.72
N ASP A 346 -12.21 7.26 -6.94
CA ASP A 346 -12.31 6.52 -8.20
C ASP A 346 -10.97 5.98 -8.74
N THR A 347 -9.85 6.34 -8.10
CA THR A 347 -8.54 5.83 -8.48
C THR A 347 -8.42 4.34 -8.14
N SER A 348 -7.85 3.58 -9.07
CA SER A 348 -7.46 2.19 -8.90
C SER A 348 -6.01 2.00 -9.36
N ALA A 349 -5.26 1.11 -8.70
CA ALA A 349 -3.87 0.82 -9.07
C ALA A 349 -3.45 -0.60 -8.67
N TYR A 350 -2.36 -1.07 -9.28
CA TYR A 350 -1.79 -2.40 -9.11
C TYR A 350 -1.32 -2.72 -7.68
N ASN A 351 -1.24 -1.71 -6.81
CA ASN A 351 -0.77 -1.85 -5.43
C ASN A 351 -1.77 -1.34 -4.38
N VAL A 352 -3.05 -1.22 -4.71
CA VAL A 352 -4.11 -0.76 -3.79
C VAL A 352 -5.22 -1.80 -3.70
N GLY A 353 -5.55 -2.22 -2.48
CA GLY A 353 -6.55 -3.22 -2.14
C GLY A 353 -7.43 -2.82 -0.96
N ILE A 354 -7.97 -3.83 -0.26
CA ILE A 354 -9.06 -3.69 0.71
C ILE A 354 -8.77 -4.51 1.96
N ARG A 355 -9.10 -3.97 3.13
CA ARG A 355 -9.49 -4.77 4.30
C ARG A 355 -10.75 -4.17 4.92
N CYS A 356 -11.66 -5.00 5.43
CA CYS A 356 -12.88 -4.50 6.04
C CYS A 356 -12.80 -4.52 7.59
N ALA A 357 -13.68 -3.73 8.19
CA ALA A 357 -13.97 -3.68 9.61
C ALA A 357 -15.48 -3.82 9.85
N SER A 358 -15.89 -4.06 11.10
CA SER A 358 -17.30 -4.11 11.47
C SER A 358 -17.49 -3.83 12.96
N ASP A 359 -18.61 -3.21 13.33
CA ASP A 359 -18.95 -2.98 14.75
C ASP A 359 -19.39 -4.28 15.44
N GLN A 360 -19.89 -5.24 14.65
CA GLN A 360 -20.34 -6.56 15.12
C GLN A 360 -19.88 -7.64 14.15
N LEU A 361 -19.64 -8.87 14.64
CA LEU A 361 -19.29 -9.97 13.77
C LEU A 361 -20.43 -10.26 12.77
N PRO A 362 -20.20 -10.18 11.45
CA PRO A 362 -21.25 -10.42 10.46
C PRO A 362 -21.78 -11.86 10.56
N LYS A 363 -23.07 -12.05 10.26
CA LYS A 363 -23.70 -13.38 10.23
C LYS A 363 -23.07 -14.22 9.11
N GLY A 364 -22.19 -15.15 9.47
CA GLY A 364 -21.45 -16.01 8.54
C GLY A 364 -19.93 -15.81 8.55
N GLY A 365 -19.42 -14.76 9.23
CA GLY A 365 -17.99 -14.59 9.45
C GLY A 365 -17.48 -15.59 10.50
N ALA A 366 -16.51 -16.43 10.13
CA ALA A 366 -15.85 -17.31 11.09
C ALA A 366 -14.91 -16.48 11.97
N ALA A 367 -15.06 -16.58 13.30
CA ALA A 367 -14.02 -16.10 14.22
C ALA A 367 -12.79 -17.03 14.06
N PRO A 368 -11.55 -16.50 14.07
CA PRO A 368 -10.36 -17.32 13.98
C PRO A 368 -10.33 -18.34 15.11
N SER A 369 -9.98 -19.59 14.80
CA SER A 369 -9.88 -20.64 15.82
C SER A 369 -8.74 -20.28 16.78
N ARG A 370 -8.95 -20.52 18.08
CA ARG A 370 -7.99 -20.18 19.15
C ARG A 370 -6.65 -20.93 19.05
N THR A 371 -6.51 -21.81 18.06
CA THR A 371 -5.35 -22.66 17.78
C THR A 371 -4.37 -22.06 16.76
N GLU A 372 -4.73 -20.93 16.13
CA GLU A 372 -3.92 -20.28 15.08
C GLU A 372 -3.42 -18.86 15.45
N LEU A 373 -3.56 -18.45 16.73
CA LEU A 373 -3.11 -17.15 17.26
C LEU A 373 -1.75 -17.23 17.97
#